data_AF-A0A0X3XPL9-F1
#
_entry.id   AF-A0A0X3XPL9-F1
#
_cell.length_a   1.000
_cell.length_b   1.000
_cell.length_c   1.000
_cell.angle_alpha   90.00
_cell.angle_beta   90.00
_cell.angle_gamma   90.00
#
_symmetry.space_group_name_H-M   'P 1'
#
loop_
_entity.id
_entity.type
_entity.pdbx_description
1 polymer ?
#
loop_
_entity_poly.entity_id
_entity_poly.type
_entity_poly.pdbx_seq_one_letter_code
_entity_poly.pdbx_strand_id
1 'polypeptide(L)'
;MPSADEILQKMKALQAQREESIEPLVGILAQRSELLDQLAALEEPYGRAYVAAEVGGWTPDELAKMGAEEPAKRPRARSRRSRAAARKAEERTSAAASEGASPAGTIPAQDGAAADEATAVSTATA
;
A
#
# COMPACT_ATOMS: atom_id res chain seq x y z
N MET A 1 46.21 -19.58 34.67
CA MET A 1 44.84 -19.72 34.11
C MET A 1 44.04 -18.52 34.59
N PRO A 2 43.32 -17.80 33.71
CA PRO A 2 42.47 -16.70 34.15
C PRO A 2 41.37 -17.21 35.09
N SER A 3 41.01 -16.40 36.09
CA SER A 3 39.93 -16.75 37.01
C SER A 3 38.56 -16.68 36.31
N ALA A 4 37.54 -17.31 36.88
CA ALA A 4 36.18 -17.24 36.33
C ALA A 4 35.70 -15.79 36.19
N ASP A 5 36.02 -14.94 37.16
CA ASP A 5 35.65 -13.52 37.16
C ASP A 5 36.35 -12.74 36.04
N GLU A 6 37.62 -13.02 35.77
CA GLU A 6 38.35 -12.40 34.66
C GLU A 6 37.76 -12.78 33.30
N ILE A 7 37.33 -14.02 33.14
CA ILE A 7 36.67 -14.50 31.92
C ILE A 7 35.33 -13.77 31.72
N LEU A 8 34.52 -13.65 32.79
CA LEU A 8 33.24 -12.94 32.76
C LEU A 8 33.41 -11.45 32.46
N GLN A 9 34.41 -10.79 33.05
CA GLN A 9 34.73 -9.39 32.79
C GLN A 9 35.10 -9.16 31.31
N LYS A 10 35.94 -10.03 30.74
CA LYS A 10 36.30 -9.94 29.31
C LYS A 10 35.11 -10.16 28.39
N MET A 11 34.23 -11.11 28.72
CA MET A 11 33.00 -11.33 27.93
C MET A 11 32.11 -10.10 27.94
N LYS A 12 31.89 -9.48 29.11
CA LYS A 12 31.08 -8.26 29.23
C LYS A 12 31.69 -7.09 28.46
N ALA A 13 33.00 -6.88 28.54
CA ALA A 13 33.68 -5.83 27.80
C ALA A 13 33.52 -6.01 26.28
N LEU A 14 33.62 -7.24 25.77
CA LEU A 14 33.39 -7.53 24.36
C LEU A 14 31.94 -7.28 23.92
N GLN A 15 30.96 -7.57 24.79
CA GLN A 15 29.56 -7.27 24.49
C GLN A 15 29.30 -5.77 24.48
N ALA A 16 29.79 -5.03 25.48
CA ALA A 16 29.68 -3.58 25.53
C ALA A 16 30.28 -2.91 24.27
N GLN A 17 31.44 -3.38 23.81
CA GLN A 17 32.04 -2.86 22.57
C GLN A 17 31.19 -3.14 21.32
N ARG A 18 30.53 -4.31 21.26
CA ARG A 18 29.61 -4.66 20.17
C ARG A 18 28.33 -3.82 20.22
N GLU A 19 27.80 -3.58 21.41
CA GLU A 19 26.64 -2.72 21.64
C GLU A 19 26.94 -1.28 21.21
N GLU A 20 28.09 -0.73 21.61
CA GLU A 20 28.52 0.61 21.20
C GLU A 20 28.70 0.71 19.67
N SER A 21 29.18 -0.35 19.04
CA SER A 21 29.34 -0.39 17.57
C SER A 21 28.00 -0.48 16.83
N ILE A 22 26.97 -1.12 17.41
CA ILE A 22 25.68 -1.34 16.74
C ILE A 22 24.68 -0.20 16.99
N GLU A 23 24.81 0.53 18.09
CA GLU A 23 23.95 1.66 18.44
C GLU A 23 23.74 2.67 17.27
N PRO A 24 24.80 3.20 16.61
CA PRO A 24 24.59 4.13 15.50
C PRO A 24 23.89 3.47 14.30
N LEU A 25 24.15 2.18 14.04
CA LEU A 25 23.49 1.45 12.97
C LEU A 25 21.99 1.29 13.24
N VAL A 26 21.62 0.95 14.47
CA VAL A 26 20.21 0.85 14.87
C VAL A 26 19.50 2.20 14.71
N GLY A 27 20.14 3.29 15.10
CA GLY A 27 19.62 4.64 14.89
C GLY A 27 19.34 4.95 13.41
N ILE A 28 20.29 4.62 12.52
CA ILE A 28 20.13 4.79 11.07
C ILE A 28 19.02 3.90 10.53
N LEU A 29 18.89 2.65 11.01
CA LEU A 29 17.84 1.73 10.57
C LEU A 29 16.45 2.24 10.95
N ALA A 30 16.29 2.78 12.16
CA ALA A 30 15.04 3.38 12.60
C ALA A 30 14.64 4.58 11.71
N GLN A 31 15.58 5.51 11.47
CA GLN A 31 15.35 6.65 10.56
C GLN A 31 15.02 6.20 9.14
N ARG A 32 15.71 5.19 8.64
CA ARG A 32 15.45 4.62 7.32
C ARG A 32 14.03 4.05 7.23
N SER A 33 13.59 3.30 8.24
CA SER A 33 12.22 2.77 8.24
C SER A 33 11.18 3.88 8.26
N GLU A 34 11.39 4.93 9.06
CA GLU A 34 10.48 6.06 9.13
C GLU A 34 10.37 6.80 7.78
N LEU A 35 11.50 7.03 7.09
CA LEU A 35 11.51 7.67 5.78
C LEU A 35 10.80 6.81 4.71
N LEU A 36 10.94 5.49 4.77
CA LEU A 36 10.23 4.58 3.87
C LEU A 36 8.72 4.61 4.11
N ASP A 37 8.29 4.68 5.38
CA ASP A 37 6.88 4.81 5.72
C ASP A 37 6.30 6.15 5.24
N GLN A 38 7.05 7.24 5.40
CA GLN A 38 6.68 8.57 4.88
C GLN A 38 6.58 8.56 3.35
N LEU A 39 7.53 7.91 2.67
CA LEU A 39 7.51 7.77 1.22
C LEU A 39 6.28 6.96 0.76
N ALA A 40 6.02 5.82 1.39
CA ALA A 40 4.86 4.99 1.09
C ALA A 40 3.53 5.75 1.29
N ALA A 41 3.44 6.59 2.31
CA ALA A 41 2.27 7.45 2.54
C ALA A 41 2.07 8.50 1.43
N LEU A 42 3.14 8.94 0.77
CA LEU A 42 3.11 9.91 -0.32
C LEU A 42 2.90 9.29 -1.71
N GLU A 43 3.22 8.01 -1.91
CA GLU A 43 3.07 7.35 -3.22
C GLU A 43 1.63 7.38 -3.76
N GLU A 44 0.64 7.09 -2.91
CA GLU A 44 -0.76 7.06 -3.31
C GLU A 44 -1.33 8.44 -3.73
N PRO A 45 -1.17 9.53 -2.93
CA PRO A 45 -1.58 10.86 -3.36
C PRO A 45 -0.79 11.36 -4.57
N TYR A 46 0.51 11.04 -4.68
CA TYR A 46 1.32 11.35 -5.85
C TYR A 46 0.74 10.72 -7.12
N GLY A 47 0.44 9.41 -7.09
CA GLY A 47 -0.14 8.71 -8.23
C GLY A 47 -1.49 9.28 -8.67
N ARG A 48 -2.33 9.71 -7.71
CA ARG A 48 -3.59 10.40 -8.03
C ARG A 48 -3.36 11.76 -8.69
N ALA A 49 -2.41 12.55 -8.19
CA ALA A 49 -2.08 13.86 -8.75
C ALA A 49 -1.52 13.72 -10.17
N TYR A 50 -0.67 12.72 -10.42
CA TYR A 50 -0.13 12.41 -11.74
C TYR A 50 -1.25 12.10 -12.75
N VAL A 51 -2.18 11.19 -12.39
CA VAL A 51 -3.33 10.86 -13.25
C VAL A 51 -4.26 12.07 -13.46
N ALA A 52 -4.44 12.91 -12.43
CA ALA A 52 -5.22 14.14 -12.58
C ALA A 52 -4.57 15.13 -13.56
N ALA A 53 -3.24 15.22 -13.57
CA ALA A 53 -2.49 16.02 -14.53
C ALA A 53 -2.66 15.47 -15.97
N GLU A 54 -2.55 14.15 -16.16
CA GLU A 54 -2.81 13.51 -17.47
C GLU A 54 -4.23 13.80 -17.96
N VAL A 55 -5.25 13.71 -17.09
CA VAL A 55 -6.63 14.07 -17.43
C VAL A 55 -6.78 15.57 -17.76
N GLY A 56 -5.93 16.41 -17.17
CA GLY A 56 -5.83 17.84 -17.47
C GLY A 56 -5.10 18.16 -18.78
N GLY A 57 -4.61 17.15 -19.51
CA GLY A 57 -3.93 17.30 -20.79
C GLY A 57 -2.40 17.40 -20.70
N TRP A 58 -1.81 17.22 -19.51
CA TRP A 58 -0.36 17.13 -19.37
C TRP A 58 0.14 15.81 -19.96
N THR A 59 1.17 15.88 -20.79
CA THR A 59 1.82 14.67 -21.31
C THR A 59 2.84 14.11 -20.31
N PRO A 60 3.12 12.80 -20.32
CA PRO A 60 4.16 12.20 -19.49
C PRO A 60 5.54 12.84 -19.70
N ASP A 61 5.87 13.25 -20.93
CA ASP A 61 7.14 13.90 -21.26
C ASP A 61 7.26 15.30 -20.64
N GLU A 62 6.17 16.04 -20.57
CA GLU A 62 6.13 17.35 -19.91
C GLU A 62 6.23 17.20 -18.39
N LEU A 63 5.55 16.19 -17.82
CA LEU A 63 5.64 15.86 -16.40
C LEU A 63 7.07 15.43 -16.02
N ALA A 64 7.70 14.59 -16.84
CA ALA A 64 9.09 14.16 -16.64
C ALA A 64 10.08 15.34 -16.71
N LYS A 65 9.88 16.31 -17.61
CA LYS A 65 10.67 17.55 -17.65
C LYS A 65 10.53 18.40 -16.39
N MET A 66 9.40 18.30 -15.68
CA MET A 66 9.20 18.95 -14.38
C MET A 66 9.69 18.10 -13.19
N GLY A 67 10.26 16.91 -13.46
CA GLY A 67 10.74 15.99 -12.42
C GLY A 67 9.65 15.10 -11.83
N ALA A 68 8.44 15.08 -12.42
CA ALA A 68 7.41 14.13 -12.04
C ALA A 68 7.63 12.81 -12.78
N GLU A 69 8.08 11.79 -12.05
CA GLU A 69 8.24 10.43 -12.56
C GLU A 69 6.91 9.68 -12.64
N GLU A 70 6.82 8.70 -13.54
CA GLU A 70 5.64 7.86 -13.66
C GLU A 70 5.47 6.98 -12.39
N PRO A 71 4.32 7.04 -11.70
CA PRO A 71 4.09 6.24 -10.51
C PRO A 71 4.14 4.74 -10.81
N ALA A 72 4.93 3.97 -10.06
CA ALA A 72 5.05 2.51 -10.21
C ALA A 72 3.71 1.76 -10.05
N LYS A 73 2.78 2.32 -9.27
CA LYS A 73 1.41 1.83 -9.12
C LYS A 73 0.43 2.90 -9.57
N ARG A 74 0.14 2.95 -10.87
CA ARG A 74 -0.94 3.81 -11.39
C ARG A 74 -2.28 3.43 -10.73
N PRO A 75 -2.97 4.35 -10.04
CA PRO A 75 -4.28 4.05 -9.48
C PRO A 75 -5.23 3.71 -10.62
N ARG A 76 -5.84 2.52 -10.56
CA ARG A 76 -6.80 2.05 -11.58
C ARG A 76 -7.97 3.04 -11.63
N ALA A 77 -8.06 3.81 -12.71
CA ALA A 77 -9.20 4.67 -12.96
C ALA A 77 -10.47 3.79 -13.02
N ARG A 78 -11.34 3.89 -12.01
CA ARG A 78 -12.69 3.32 -12.09
C ARG A 78 -13.39 3.97 -13.28
N SER A 79 -13.66 3.15 -14.30
CA SER A 79 -14.41 3.52 -15.50
C SER A 79 -15.61 4.40 -15.16
N ARG A 80 -15.56 5.66 -15.60
CA ARG A 80 -16.65 6.65 -15.47
C ARG A 80 -17.81 6.33 -16.42
N ARG A 81 -18.36 5.11 -16.38
CA ARG A 81 -19.50 4.72 -17.23
C ARG A 81 -20.88 5.20 -16.73
N SER A 82 -20.95 6.02 -15.69
CA SER A 82 -22.23 6.47 -15.13
C SER A 82 -22.24 7.97 -14.80
N ARG A 83 -22.12 8.84 -15.82
CA ARG A 83 -22.52 10.25 -15.66
C ARG A 83 -23.16 10.89 -16.90
N ALA A 84 -23.67 10.08 -17.83
CA ALA A 84 -24.33 10.57 -19.04
C ALA A 84 -25.86 10.43 -19.04
N ALA A 85 -26.50 10.04 -17.93
CA ALA A 85 -27.95 9.77 -17.87
C ALA A 85 -28.79 10.83 -17.13
N ALA A 86 -28.28 12.02 -16.85
CA ALA A 86 -28.98 13.04 -16.05
C ALA A 86 -29.17 14.40 -16.74
N ARG A 87 -29.22 14.45 -18.08
CA ARG A 87 -29.58 15.68 -18.83
C ARG A 87 -30.57 15.40 -19.96
N LYS A 88 -31.67 14.71 -19.65
CA LYS A 88 -32.85 14.65 -20.53
C LYS A 88 -34.09 14.19 -19.74
N ALA A 89 -34.64 15.08 -18.92
CA ALA A 89 -35.94 14.87 -18.30
C ALA A 89 -36.57 16.22 -17.91
N GLU A 90 -36.68 17.13 -18.88
CA GLU A 90 -37.80 18.07 -18.87
C GLU A 90 -38.77 17.59 -19.96
N GLU A 91 -40.05 17.52 -19.60
CA GLU A 91 -41.20 17.45 -20.49
C GLU A 91 -41.67 16.06 -21.01
N ARG A 92 -42.37 15.32 -20.13
CA ARG A 92 -43.81 15.03 -20.35
C ARG A 92 -44.48 14.41 -19.13
N THR A 93 -45.74 14.82 -18.96
CA THR A 93 -46.66 14.66 -17.86
C THR A 93 -47.32 13.26 -17.76
N SER A 94 -47.64 12.90 -16.52
CA SER A 94 -48.84 12.16 -16.04
C SER A 94 -49.05 10.70 -16.48
N ALA A 95 -48.99 9.76 -15.51
CA ALA A 95 -50.17 9.09 -14.91
C ALA A 95 -49.83 7.71 -14.30
N ALA A 96 -50.41 7.47 -13.10
CA ALA A 96 -50.68 6.18 -12.42
C ALA A 96 -49.46 5.37 -11.90
N ALA A 97 -49.22 5.23 -10.59
CA ALA A 97 -49.96 4.54 -9.52
C ALA A 97 -49.52 3.07 -9.31
N SER A 98 -49.59 2.66 -8.03
CA SER A 98 -49.27 1.37 -7.40
C SER A 98 -47.79 0.98 -7.34
N GLU A 99 -47.14 1.05 -6.17
CA GLU A 99 -47.29 0.20 -4.97
C GLU A 99 -46.24 -0.91 -4.96
N GLY A 100 -45.47 -0.92 -3.87
CA GLY A 100 -45.13 -2.12 -3.12
C GLY A 100 -44.39 -3.24 -3.85
N ALA A 101 -43.09 -3.34 -3.59
CA ALA A 101 -42.46 -4.62 -3.24
C ALA A 101 -41.05 -4.38 -2.72
N SER A 102 -40.90 -4.38 -1.39
CA SER A 102 -39.67 -4.80 -0.74
C SER A 102 -39.63 -6.33 -0.74
N PRO A 103 -38.52 -6.95 -1.15
CA PRO A 103 -37.97 -8.04 -0.36
C PRO A 103 -36.46 -7.83 -0.21
N ALA A 104 -35.99 -7.63 1.02
CA ALA A 104 -35.63 -8.72 1.92
C ALA A 104 -34.46 -9.56 1.39
N GLY A 105 -33.28 -9.24 1.94
CA GLY A 105 -32.20 -10.15 2.31
C GLY A 105 -31.87 -11.32 1.39
N THR A 106 -30.75 -11.18 0.69
CA THR A 106 -29.90 -12.34 0.36
C THR A 106 -28.53 -12.10 0.99
N ILE A 107 -28.28 -12.78 2.10
CA ILE A 107 -26.95 -12.94 2.71
C ILE A 107 -26.33 -14.19 2.07
N PRO A 108 -25.23 -14.09 1.31
CA PRO A 108 -24.46 -15.28 0.95
C PRO A 108 -23.72 -15.84 2.17
N ALA A 109 -23.99 -17.11 2.45
CA ALA A 109 -23.44 -17.90 3.52
C ALA A 109 -21.90 -17.96 3.51
N GLN A 110 -21.31 -17.87 4.69
CA GLN A 110 -19.98 -18.42 4.97
C GLN A 110 -20.08 -19.94 4.95
N ASP A 111 -19.36 -20.56 4.03
CA ASP A 111 -18.96 -21.96 4.16
C ASP A 111 -17.45 -21.96 4.42
N GLY A 112 -17.08 -22.49 5.59
CA GLY A 112 -15.69 -22.75 5.94
C GLY A 112 -15.37 -24.21 5.67
N ALA A 113 -14.20 -24.48 5.08
CA ALA A 113 -13.43 -25.69 5.35
C ALA A 113 -12.07 -25.64 4.65
N ALA A 114 -11.04 -25.99 5.43
CA ALA A 114 -9.75 -26.59 5.06
C ALA A 114 -8.82 -25.74 4.15
N ALA A 115 -7.73 -25.21 4.70
CA ALA A 115 -6.49 -25.95 4.94
C ALA A 115 -5.91 -26.51 3.63
N ASP A 116 -4.91 -25.83 3.09
CA ASP A 116 -3.70 -26.55 2.68
C ASP A 116 -2.47 -25.64 2.77
N GLU A 117 -1.52 -26.10 3.57
CA GLU A 117 -0.13 -25.68 3.57
C GLU A 117 0.51 -26.09 2.24
N ALA A 118 1.25 -25.18 1.60
CA ALA A 118 2.23 -25.57 0.60
C ALA A 118 3.42 -24.61 0.66
N THR A 119 4.32 -24.93 1.58
CA THR A 119 5.75 -24.62 1.54
C THR A 119 6.36 -25.11 0.22
N ALA A 120 7.07 -24.22 -0.48
CA ALA A 120 8.06 -24.64 -1.49
C ALA A 120 9.22 -23.64 -1.51
N VAL A 121 10.16 -23.87 -0.59
CA VAL A 121 11.57 -23.48 -0.73
C VAL A 121 12.15 -24.34 -1.84
N SER A 122 12.79 -23.73 -2.83
CA SER A 122 13.68 -24.44 -3.75
C SER A 122 14.97 -23.66 -3.93
N THR A 123 15.95 -24.04 -3.11
CA THR A 123 17.38 -23.83 -3.34
C THR A 123 17.83 -24.67 -4.54
N ALA A 124 18.59 -24.07 -5.46
CA ALA A 124 19.36 -24.80 -6.45
C ALA A 124 20.78 -24.23 -6.50
N THR A 125 21.71 -25.07 -6.05
CA THR A 125 23.16 -24.93 -6.14
C THR A 125 23.63 -26.09 -7.01
N ALA A 126 24.41 -25.81 -8.06
CA ALA A 126 25.31 -26.75 -8.72
C ALA A 126 26.38 -25.93 -9.46
#